data_AF-A0A1Q8TE04-F1
#
_entry.id   AF-A0A1Q8TE04-F1
#
_cell.length_a   1.000
_cell.length_b   1.000
_cell.length_c   1.000
_cell.angle_alpha   90.00
_cell.angle_beta   90.00
_cell.angle_gamma   90.00
#
_symmetry.space_group_name_H-M   'P 1'
#
loop_
_entity.id
_entity.type
_entity.pdbx_description
1 polymer ?
#
loop_
_entity_poly.entity_id
_entity_poly.type
_entity_poly.pdbx_seq_one_letter_code
_entity_poly.pdbx_strand_id
1 'polypeptide(L)' 'PMVAQSMLLGGHVRVGLEDNLYLSRGVFATNAQLVERAATIAENLGGRVQTPAETRQTLGLRQP' A
#
# COMPACT_ATOMS: atom_id res chain seq x y z
N PRO A 1 -9.68 -3.62 4.41
CA PRO A 1 -9.75 -5.09 4.24
C PRO A 1 -9.01 -5.60 3.01
N MET A 2 -9.27 -5.02 1.82
CA MET A 2 -8.71 -5.52 0.55
C MET A 2 -7.18 -5.47 0.46
N VAL A 3 -6.51 -4.55 1.17
CA VAL A 3 -5.04 -4.51 1.28
C VAL A 3 -4.50 -5.85 1.79
N ALA A 4 -4.98 -6.33 2.94
CA ALA A 4 -4.54 -7.61 3.52
C ALA A 4 -4.90 -8.79 2.62
N GLN A 5 -6.11 -8.78 2.05
CA GLN A 5 -6.57 -9.85 1.16
C GLN A 5 -5.68 -9.99 -0.09
N SER A 6 -5.33 -8.87 -0.73
CA SER A 6 -4.45 -8.88 -1.91
C SER A 6 -3.09 -9.47 -1.56
N MET A 7 -2.50 -9.05 -0.45
CA MET A 7 -1.20 -9.55 0.01
C MET A 7 -1.19 -11.05 0.30
N LEU A 8 -2.22 -11.56 0.97
CA LEU A 8 -2.34 -12.99 1.26
C LEU A 8 -2.45 -13.86 0.00
N LEU A 9 -2.90 -13.27 -1.11
CA LEU A 9 -2.98 -13.92 -2.42
C LEU A 9 -1.75 -13.64 -3.31
N GLY A 10 -0.71 -13.00 -2.79
CA GLY A 10 0.51 -12.66 -3.52
C GLY A 10 0.40 -11.43 -4.43
N GLY A 11 -0.65 -10.62 -4.27
CA GLY A 11 -0.87 -9.40 -5.05
C GLY A 11 -0.20 -8.15 -4.48
N HIS A 12 -0.16 -7.10 -5.30
CA HIS A 12 0.22 -5.75 -4.88
C HIS A 12 -1.00 -4.97 -4.36
N VAL A 13 -0.74 -3.85 -3.68
CA VAL A 13 -1.79 -3.04 -3.04
C VAL A 13 -1.76 -1.60 -3.54
N ARG A 14 -2.93 -0.96 -3.54
CA ARG A 14 -3.14 0.45 -3.85
C ARG A 14 -3.96 1.07 -2.73
N VAL A 15 -3.58 2.28 -2.33
CA VAL A 15 -4.32 3.12 -1.37
C VAL A 15 -4.18 4.58 -1.77
N GLY A 16 -5.15 5.39 -1.33
CA GLY A 16 -5.12 6.84 -1.50
C GLY A 16 -6.50 7.44 -1.31
N LEU A 17 -6.54 8.76 -1.19
CA LEU A 17 -7.79 9.53 -1.10
C LEU A 17 -8.63 9.45 -2.37
N GLU A 18 -8.04 9.05 -3.49
CA GLU A 18 -8.75 8.70 -4.71
C GLU A 18 -9.75 7.55 -4.49
N ASP A 19 -9.37 6.56 -3.68
CA ASP A 19 -10.15 5.36 -3.45
C ASP A 19 -10.98 5.44 -2.14
N ASN A 20 -10.48 6.15 -1.13
CA ASN A 20 -11.12 6.23 0.19
C ASN A 20 -10.72 7.50 0.96
N LEU A 21 -11.72 8.30 1.37
CA LEU A 21 -11.51 9.54 2.13
C LEU A 21 -11.25 9.34 3.63
N TYR A 22 -11.51 8.15 4.17
CA TYR A 22 -11.61 7.94 5.62
C TYR A 22 -10.51 7.05 6.19
N LEU A 23 -9.91 7.47 7.30
CA LEU A 23 -9.02 6.65 8.11
C LEU A 23 -9.83 5.70 9.00
N SER A 24 -10.92 6.16 9.57
CA SER A 24 -11.90 5.31 10.27
C SER A 24 -13.27 5.93 10.09
N ARG A 25 -14.33 5.27 10.56
CA ARG A 25 -15.69 5.78 10.42
C ARG A 25 -15.79 7.21 10.98
N GLY A 26 -16.02 8.18 10.10
CA GLY A 26 -16.15 9.59 10.44
C GLY A 26 -14.84 10.35 10.64
N VAL A 27 -13.67 9.73 10.43
CA VAL A 27 -12.36 10.39 10.54
C VAL A 27 -11.72 10.45 9.16
N PHE A 28 -11.53 11.65 8.62
CA PHE A 28 -10.85 11.84 7.34
C PHE A 28 -9.36 11.46 7.42
N ALA A 29 -8.83 10.97 6.31
CA ALA A 29 -7.42 10.61 6.19
C ALA A 29 -6.62 11.64 5.39
N THR A 30 -5.31 11.58 5.51
CA THR A 30 -4.37 12.04 4.48
C THR A 30 -3.85 10.84 3.69
N ASN A 31 -3.31 11.08 2.47
CA ASN A 31 -2.67 10.02 1.70
C ASN A 31 -1.54 9.33 2.50
N ALA A 32 -0.74 10.10 3.25
CA ALA A 32 0.34 9.55 4.07
C ALA A 32 -0.19 8.58 5.14
N GLN A 33 -1.28 8.90 5.83
CA GLN A 33 -1.89 8.01 6.84
C GLN A 33 -2.43 6.72 6.22
N LEU A 34 -2.97 6.77 5.00
CA LEU A 34 -3.43 5.58 4.29
C LEU A 34 -2.25 4.68 3.89
N VAL A 35 -1.15 5.27 3.42
CA VAL A 35 0.09 4.57 3.08
C VAL A 35 0.71 3.94 4.31
N GLU A 36 0.85 4.70 5.41
CA GLU A 36 1.40 4.21 6.69
C GLU A 36 0.61 3.00 7.19
N ARG A 37 -0.72 3.08 7.20
CA ARG A 37 -1.56 1.94 7.60
C ARG A 37 -1.37 0.73 6.68
N ALA A 38 -1.29 0.94 5.37
CA ALA A 38 -1.07 -0.16 4.43
C ALA A 38 0.31 -0.80 4.64
N ALA A 39 1.35 0.00 4.90
CA ALA A 39 2.68 -0.47 5.22
C ALA A 39 2.70 -1.27 6.53
N THR A 40 2.06 -0.78 7.60
CA THR A 40 1.94 -1.52 8.87
C THR A 40 1.22 -2.85 8.68
N ILE A 41 0.14 -2.90 7.89
CA ILE A 41 -0.52 -4.18 7.56
C ILE A 41 0.45 -5.11 6.83
N ALA A 42 1.21 -4.59 5.86
CA ALA A 42 2.16 -5.37 5.10
C ALA A 42 3.26 -5.98 5.98
N GLU A 43 3.84 -5.19 6.87
CA GLU A 43 4.88 -5.61 7.82
C GLU A 43 4.35 -6.65 8.82
N ASN A 44 3.15 -6.44 9.36
CA ASN A 44 2.51 -7.39 10.27
C ASN A 44 2.20 -8.75 9.61
N LEU A 45 2.04 -8.78 8.29
CA LEU A 45 1.88 -10.00 7.50
C LEU A 45 3.22 -10.62 7.05
N GLY A 46 4.36 -10.07 7.49
CA GLY A 46 5.70 -10.54 7.16
C GLY A 46 6.25 -10.03 5.81
N GLY A 47 5.55 -9.08 5.17
CA GLY A 47 5.99 -8.43 3.94
C GLY A 47 6.90 -7.22 4.19
N ARG A 48 7.43 -6.66 3.10
CA ARG A 48 8.18 -5.39 3.10
C ARG A 48 7.71 -4.51 1.95
N VAL A 49 7.61 -3.21 2.21
CA VAL A 49 7.34 -2.22 1.16
C VAL A 49 8.58 -2.04 0.28
N GLN A 50 8.41 -2.16 -1.03
CA GLN A 50 9.48 -1.92 -2.00
C GLN A 50 9.75 -0.43 -2.15
N THR A 51 11.02 -0.08 -2.32
CA THR A 51 11.43 1.25 -2.78
C THR A 51 10.99 1.48 -4.23
N PRO A 52 10.96 2.74 -4.71
CA PRO A 52 10.70 3.02 -6.11
C PRO A 52 11.69 2.34 -7.07
N ALA A 53 12.95 2.20 -6.67
CA ALA A 53 13.97 1.54 -7.48
C ALA A 53 13.71 0.03 -7.63
N GLU A 54 13.42 -0.65 -6.51
CA GLU A 54 13.03 -2.07 -6.49
C GLU A 54 11.77 -2.30 -7.32
N THR A 55 10.76 -1.44 -7.15
CA THR A 55 9.50 -1.52 -7.90
C THR A 55 9.73 -1.44 -9.41
N ARG A 56 10.60 -0.54 -9.87
CA ARG A 56 10.96 -0.46 -11.29
C ARG A 56 11.63 -1.72 -11.79
N GLN A 57 12.54 -2.31 -11.02
CA GLN A 57 13.19 -3.57 -11.37
C GLN A 57 12.16 -4.71 -11.46
N THR A 58 11.28 -4.85 -10.46
CA THR A 58 10.25 -5.89 -10.44
C THR A 58 9.27 -5.76 -11.62
N LEU A 59 8.91 -4.53 -12.00
CA LEU A 59 7.95 -4.26 -13.07
C LEU A 59 8.60 -4.06 -14.46
N GLY A 60 9.94 -4.15 -14.57
CA GLY A 60 10.64 -3.96 -15.85
C GLY A 60 10.56 -2.53 -16.42
N LEU A 61 10.50 -1.52 -15.54
CA LEU A 61 10.38 -0.11 -15.93
C LEU A 61 11.75 0.54 -16.16
N ARG A 62 11.79 1.57 -17.01
CA ARG A 62 13.00 2.38 -17.26
C ARG A 62 13.46 3.06 -15.97
N GLN A 63 14.78 3.17 -15.78
CA GLN A 63 15.34 4.00 -14.72
C GLN A 63 15.39 5.46 -15.19
N PRO A 64 14.97 6.42 -14.34
CA PRO A 64 15.02 7.84 -14.66
C PRO A 64 16.46 8.36 -14.70
#